data_AF-A0A847HP50-F1
#
_entry.id   AF-A0A847HP50-F1
#
_cell.length_a   1.000
_cell.length_b   1.000
_cell.length_c   1.000
_cell.angle_alpha   90.00
_cell.angle_beta   90.00
_cell.angle_gamma   90.00
#
_symmetry.space_group_name_H-M   'P 1'
#
loop_
_entity.id
_entity.type
_entity.pdbx_description
1 polymer ?
#
loop_
_entity_poly.entity_id
_entity_poly.type
_entity_poly.pdbx_seq_one_letter_code
_entity_poly.pdbx_strand_id
1 'polypeptide(L)' 'MSNPVKDLENAVKQLSEDQLQNFREWFDRFDAKRWDEKIEKDSASGKLDSLINKAIAEHKDGKTKRL' A
#
# COMPACT_ATOMS: atom_id res chain seq x y z
N MET A 1 21.69 22.12 1.77
CA MET A 1 21.23 20.71 1.86
C MET A 1 19.98 20.60 1.00
N SER A 2 20.00 19.83 -0.09
CA SER A 2 18.78 19.57 -0.87
C SER A 2 17.76 18.82 -0.02
N ASN A 3 16.48 19.12 -0.19
CA ASN A 3 15.38 18.32 0.37
C ASN A 3 14.84 17.45 -0.77
N PRO A 4 15.23 16.15 -0.83
CA PRO A 4 14.91 15.30 -1.98
C PRO A 4 13.40 15.21 -2.28
N VAL A 5 12.56 15.30 -1.25
CA VAL A 5 11.10 15.29 -1.41
C VAL A 5 10.63 16.56 -2.12
N LYS A 6 11.14 17.72 -1.70
CA LYS A 6 10.78 19.01 -2.32
C LYS A 6 11.25 19.09 -3.78
N ASP A 7 12.40 18.49 -4.09
CA ASP A 7 12.93 18.43 -5.45
C ASP A 7 12.04 17.53 -6.34
N LEU A 8 11.58 16.38 -5.82
CA LEU A 8 10.60 15.52 -6.50
C LEU A 8 9.25 16.22 -6.71
N GLU A 9 8.72 16.91 -5.70
CA GLU A 9 7.47 17.68 -5.83
C GLU A 9 7.57 18.72 -6.96
N ASN A 10 8.70 19.43 -7.05
CA ASN A 10 8.92 20.40 -8.12
C ASN A 10 9.03 19.73 -9.50
N ALA A 11 9.71 18.59 -9.58
CA ALA A 11 9.80 17.82 -10.83
C ALA A 11 8.42 17.32 -11.30
N VAL A 12 7.60 16.80 -10.37
CA VAL A 12 6.24 16.31 -10.69
C VAL A 12 5.34 17.46 -11.16
N LYS A 13 5.46 18.66 -10.59
CA LYS A 13 4.72 19.85 -11.03
C LYS A 13 5.06 20.32 -12.44
N GLN A 14 6.22 19.92 -12.98
CA GLN A 14 6.68 20.31 -14.32
C GLN A 14 6.30 19.29 -15.39
N LEU A 15 5.70 18.15 -15.02
CA LEU A 15 5.25 17.14 -15.98
C LEU A 15 4.07 17.65 -16.80
N SER A 16 4.03 17.30 -18.08
CA SER A 16 2.81 17.41 -18.87
C SER A 16 1.74 16.43 -18.37
N GLU A 17 0.48 16.62 -18.77
CA GLU A 17 -0.61 15.71 -18.41
C GLU A 17 -0.31 14.24 -18.78
N ASP A 18 0.23 13.98 -19.97
CA ASP A 18 0.59 12.62 -20.41
C ASP A 18 1.73 12.03 -19.56
N GLN A 19 2.72 12.85 -19.21
CA GLN A 19 3.82 12.41 -18.35
C GLN A 19 3.33 12.15 -16.92
N LEU A 20 2.41 12.97 -16.42
CA LEU A 20 1.81 12.82 -15.11
C LEU A 20 0.93 11.56 -15.03
N GLN A 21 0.17 11.26 -16.08
CA GLN A 21 -0.60 10.03 -16.20
C GLN A 21 0.31 8.79 -16.14
N ASN A 22 1.37 8.77 -16.96
CA ASN A 22 2.36 7.68 -16.94
C ASN A 22 3.05 7.55 -15.58
N PHE A 23 3.36 8.67 -14.93
CA PHE A 23 3.95 8.68 -13.59
C PHE A 23 3.01 8.06 -12.55
N ARG A 24 1.72 8.42 -12.55
CA ARG A 24 0.72 7.85 -11.63
C ARG A 24 0.60 6.34 -11.81
N GLU A 25 0.46 5.87 -13.05
CA GLU A 25 0.36 4.43 -13.33
C GLU A 25 1.58 3.64 -12.86
N TRP A 26 2.78 4.20 -13.05
CA TRP A 26 4.00 3.59 -12.53
C TRP A 26 4.05 3.62 -11.00
N PHE A 27 3.70 4.75 -10.39
CA PHE A 27 3.75 4.92 -8.94
C PHE A 27 2.79 3.99 -8.22
N ASP A 28 1.59 3.78 -8.76
CA ASP A 28 0.60 2.83 -8.22
C ASP A 28 1.18 1.40 -8.17
N ARG A 29 1.85 0.95 -9.24
CA ARG A 29 2.51 -0.37 -9.25
C ARG A 29 3.68 -0.44 -8.28
N PHE A 30 4.44 0.64 -8.18
CA PHE A 30 5.58 0.73 -7.27
C PHE A 30 5.14 0.67 -5.80
N ASP A 31 4.10 1.40 -5.43
CA ASP A 31 3.58 1.42 -4.07
C ASP A 31 2.87 0.10 -3.74
N ALA A 32 2.10 -0.47 -4.67
CA ALA A 32 1.50 -1.79 -4.53
C ALA A 32 2.54 -2.87 -4.24
N LYS A 33 3.66 -2.89 -4.98
CA LYS A 33 4.76 -3.84 -4.73
C LYS A 33 5.32 -3.70 -3.31
N ARG A 34 5.52 -2.48 -2.83
CA ARG A 34 6.02 -2.24 -1.47
C ARG A 34 5.00 -2.63 -0.41
N TRP A 35 3.72 -2.43 -0.69
CA TRP A 35 2.64 -2.89 0.16
C TRP A 35 2.64 -4.42 0.29
N ASP A 36 2.77 -5.14 -0.82
CA ASP A 36 2.86 -6.60 -0.84
C ASP A 36 4.05 -7.09 -0.02
N GLU A 37 5.26 -6.56 -0.26
CA GLU A 37 6.47 -6.90 0.51
C GLU A 37 6.30 -6.66 2.01
N LYS A 38 5.60 -5.58 2.38
CA LYS A 38 5.33 -5.26 3.79
C LYS A 38 4.33 -6.24 4.40
N ILE A 39 3.27 -6.60 3.69
CA ILE A 39 2.28 -7.57 4.15
C ILE A 39 2.93 -8.94 4.35
N GLU A 40 3.76 -9.39 3.41
CA GLU A 40 4.49 -10.65 3.53
C GLU A 40 5.40 -10.65 4.77
N LYS A 41 6.15 -9.57 4.99
CA LYS A 41 7.01 -9.41 6.17
C LYS A 41 6.22 -9.38 7.47
N ASP A 42 5.15 -8.58 7.51
CA ASP A 42 4.32 -8.43 8.71
C ASP A 42 3.61 -9.76 9.03
N SER A 43 3.16 -10.51 8.00
CA SER A 43 2.63 -11.86 8.13
C SER A 43 3.67 -12.84 8.67
N ALA A 44 4.88 -12.86 8.10
CA ALA A 44 5.96 -13.75 8.54
C ALA A 44 6.42 -13.46 9.98
N SER A 45 6.31 -12.20 10.42
CA SER A 45 6.66 -11.80 11.79
C SER A 45 5.56 -12.07 12.84
N GLY A 46 4.39 -12.58 12.44
CA GLY A 46 3.25 -12.81 13.33
C GLY A 46 2.52 -11.53 13.76
N LYS A 47 2.88 -10.37 13.20
CA LYS A 47 2.28 -9.08 13.57
C LYS A 47 0.79 -9.00 13.24
N LEU A 48 0.34 -9.79 12.26
CA LEU A 48 -1.06 -9.86 11.84
C LEU A 48 -1.88 -10.91 12.60
N ASP A 49 -1.26 -11.73 13.47
CA ASP A 49 -1.91 -12.87 14.12
C ASP A 49 -3.12 -12.47 14.95
N SER A 50 -3.04 -11.35 15.66
CA SER A 50 -4.16 -10.83 16.46
C SER A 50 -5.39 -10.51 15.59
N LEU A 51 -5.16 -9.91 14.42
CA LEU A 51 -6.23 -9.58 13.46
C LEU A 51 -6.81 -10.86 12.85
N ILE A 52 -5.96 -11.82 12.48
CA ILE A 52 -6.37 -13.12 11.94
C ILE A 52 -7.23 -13.87 12.96
N ASN A 53 -6.76 -13.98 14.21
CA ASN A 53 -7.49 -14.67 15.28
C ASN A 53 -8.85 -14.03 15.56
N LYS A 54 -8.91 -12.69 15.56
CA LYS A 54 -10.18 -11.97 15.69
C LYS A 54 -11.13 -12.27 14.53
N ALA A 55 -10.64 -12.20 13.29
CA ALA A 55 -11.46 -12.48 12.11
C ALA A 55 -12.00 -13.93 12.12
N ILE A 56 -11.19 -14.90 12.53
CA ILE A 56 -11.61 -16.29 12.69
C ILE A 56 -12.69 -16.42 13.77
N ALA A 57 -12.53 -15.74 14.92
CA ALA A 57 -13.52 -15.77 15.99
C ALA A 57 -14.86 -15.16 15.54
N GLU A 58 -14.84 -14.00 14.87
CA GLU A 58 -16.04 -13.35 14.34
C GLU A 58 -16.75 -14.21 13.28
N HIS A 59 -15.99 -14.87 12.40
CA HIS A 59 -16.56 -15.81 11.43
C HIS A 59 -17.27 -16.98 12.10
N LYS A 60 -16.62 -17.59 13.11
CA LYS A 60 -17.21 -18.67 13.91
C LYS A 60 -18.47 -18.24 14.67
N ASP A 61 -18.53 -16.98 15.06
CA ASP A 61 -19.67 -16.37 15.75
C ASP A 61 -20.79 -15.92 14.78
N GLY A 62 -20.70 -16.25 13.50
CA GLY A 62 -21.71 -15.92 12.49
C GLY A 62 -21.79 -14.43 12.15
N LYS A 63 -20.80 -13.62 12.54
CA LYS A 63 -20.75 -12.16 12.32
C LYS A 63 -20.27 -11.77 10.92
N THR A 64 -20.08 -12.75 10.04
CA THR A 64 -19.65 -12.53 8.66
C THR A 64 -20.73 -13.01 7.70
N LYS A 65 -20.81 -12.37 6.52
CA LYS A 65 -21.71 -12.77 5.43
C LYS A 65 -20.92 -12.91 4.15
N ARG A 66 -21.41 -13.76 3.24
CA ARG A 66 -20.90 -13.80 1.87
C ARG A 66 -21.16 -12.44 1.20
N LEU A 67 -20.16 -11.94 0.47
CA LEU A 67 -20.28 -10.76 -0.37
C LEU A 67 -21.24 -11.01 -1.54
#